data_AF-A0A660EA20-F1
#
_entry.id   AF-A0A660EA20-F1
#
_cell.length_a   1.000
_cell.length_b   1.000
_cell.length_c   1.000
_cell.angle_alpha   90.00
_cell.angle_beta   90.00
_cell.angle_gamma   90.00
#
_symmetry.space_group_name_H-M   'P 1'
#
loop_
_entity.id
_entity.type
_entity.pdbx_description
1 polymer ?
#
loop_
_entity_poly.entity_id
_entity_poly.type
_entity_poly.pdbx_seq_one_letter_code
_entity_poly.pdbx_strand_id
1 'polypeptide(L)'
;MILDEKQKRLKRAHLRKKYMLDPNKPVLLYAPTFREYDQSSQLNIFDEADLKHLSKKYNLLFRGHYFVGDNQPKKYFIDVSNEQNLNDLMLLSDLLVSDYSSIVFDYALLNKPIVLFCYDLEKYLNYRGVYIDPRKLGLPIFEDVSIFIEKVTTRNFELPAQFNDYFNAYFDEDLKKIKKVILKGGN
;
A
#
# COMPACT_ATOMS: atom_id res chain seq x y z
N MET A 1 18.88 10.04 6.93
CA MET A 1 18.89 11.41 6.37
C MET A 1 17.50 11.68 5.80
N ILE A 2 16.80 12.71 6.26
CA ILE A 2 15.51 13.10 5.69
C ILE A 2 15.78 13.74 4.34
N LEU A 3 15.16 13.24 3.27
CA LEU A 3 15.34 13.80 1.94
C LEU A 3 14.62 15.15 1.83
N ASP A 4 15.30 16.14 1.25
CA ASP A 4 14.64 17.38 0.83
C ASP A 4 13.72 17.16 -0.40
N GLU A 5 12.88 18.14 -0.74
CA GLU A 5 11.92 18.00 -1.86
C GLU A 5 12.60 17.79 -3.22
N LYS A 6 13.78 18.39 -3.44
CA LYS A 6 14.54 18.21 -4.67
C LYS A 6 15.08 16.77 -4.75
N GLN A 7 15.60 16.25 -3.65
CA GLN A 7 16.09 14.88 -3.53
C GLN A 7 14.96 13.87 -3.70
N LYS A 8 13.79 14.10 -3.09
CA LYS A 8 12.58 13.27 -3.28
C LYS A 8 12.19 13.21 -4.76
N ARG A 9 12.13 14.37 -5.44
CA ARG A 9 11.79 14.45 -6.86
C ARG A 9 12.79 13.72 -7.75
N LEU A 10 14.09 13.90 -7.51
CA LEU A 10 15.15 13.21 -8.25
C LEU A 10 15.08 11.69 -8.05
N LYS A 11 14.89 11.26 -6.80
CA LYS A 11 14.76 9.85 -6.47
C LYS A 11 13.54 9.23 -7.14
N ARG A 12 12.39 9.91 -7.09
CA ARG A 12 11.17 9.48 -7.77
C ARG A 12 11.37 9.40 -9.28
N ALA A 13 12.00 10.38 -9.91
CA ALA A 13 12.31 10.35 -11.34
C ALA A 13 13.23 9.18 -11.72
N HIS A 14 14.25 8.90 -10.91
CA HIS A 14 15.14 7.75 -11.09
C HIS A 14 14.36 6.43 -11.03
N LEU A 15 13.51 6.25 -10.02
CA LEU A 15 12.69 5.04 -9.86
C LEU A 15 11.69 4.86 -11.01
N ARG A 16 11.03 5.94 -11.47
CA ARG A 16 10.16 5.88 -12.66
C ARG A 16 10.90 5.36 -13.89
N LYS A 17 12.15 5.82 -14.11
CA LYS A 17 12.99 5.35 -15.21
C LYS A 17 13.44 3.90 -15.00
N LYS A 18 13.87 3.53 -13.78
CA LYS A 18 14.29 2.17 -13.41
C LYS A 18 13.22 1.13 -13.76
N TYR A 19 11.96 1.44 -13.47
CA TYR A 19 10.83 0.54 -13.72
C TYR A 19 10.10 0.80 -15.04
N MET A 20 10.64 1.65 -15.93
CA MET A 20 10.06 1.96 -17.24
C MET A 20 8.58 2.43 -17.17
N LEU A 21 8.25 3.23 -16.16
CA LEU A 21 6.88 3.68 -15.92
C LEU A 21 6.43 4.72 -16.95
N ASP A 22 5.19 4.62 -17.40
CA ASP A 22 4.55 5.63 -18.24
C ASP A 22 4.49 6.96 -17.47
N PRO A 23 5.13 8.04 -17.95
CA PRO A 23 5.18 9.33 -17.25
C PRO A 23 3.80 9.98 -17.10
N ASN A 24 2.82 9.63 -17.93
CA ASN A 24 1.49 10.24 -17.94
C ASN A 24 0.51 9.53 -17.00
N LYS A 25 0.89 8.40 -16.42
CA LYS A 25 0.03 7.63 -15.51
C LYS A 25 0.49 7.78 -14.05
N PRO A 26 -0.45 7.94 -13.10
CA PRO A 26 -0.18 7.73 -11.68
C PRO A 26 0.30 6.30 -11.40
N VAL A 27 0.97 6.10 -10.28
CA VAL A 27 1.50 4.81 -9.86
C VAL A 27 0.63 4.22 -8.74
N LEU A 28 0.09 3.03 -8.97
CA LEU A 28 -0.64 2.23 -7.98
C LEU A 28 0.31 1.15 -7.46
N LEU A 29 0.60 1.16 -6.16
CA LEU A 29 1.34 0.11 -5.48
C LEU A 29 0.37 -0.87 -4.83
N TYR A 30 0.31 -2.09 -5.34
CA TYR A 30 -0.40 -3.19 -4.71
C TYR A 30 0.57 -3.98 -3.82
N ALA A 31 0.35 -3.92 -2.50
CA ALA A 31 1.20 -4.52 -1.49
C ALA A 31 0.36 -5.35 -0.49
N PRO A 32 -0.14 -6.52 -0.90
CA PRO A 32 -0.91 -7.42 -0.05
C PRO A 32 -0.06 -8.14 1.01
N THR A 33 -0.69 -8.57 2.10
CA THR A 33 -0.04 -9.34 3.18
C THR A 33 0.17 -10.80 2.74
N PHE A 34 1.23 -11.46 3.22
CA PHE A 34 1.42 -12.90 2.95
C PHE A 34 0.24 -13.76 3.44
N ARG A 35 -0.14 -14.78 2.66
CA ARG A 35 -1.18 -15.77 3.01
C ARG A 35 -0.55 -17.14 3.20
N GLU A 36 -0.57 -17.67 4.42
CA GLU A 36 -0.07 -19.03 4.71
C GLU A 36 -0.99 -20.12 4.17
N TYR A 37 -2.30 -19.86 4.18
CA TYR A 37 -3.36 -20.78 3.78
C TYR A 37 -3.67 -20.74 2.27
N ASP A 38 -3.01 -19.87 1.52
CA ASP A 38 -3.20 -19.73 0.07
C ASP A 38 -1.91 -19.24 -0.57
N GLN A 39 -1.00 -20.19 -0.80
CA GLN A 39 0.27 -19.93 -1.48
C GLN A 39 0.08 -19.77 -3.00
N SER A 40 -1.08 -20.16 -3.54
CA SER A 40 -1.46 -19.99 -4.94
C SER A 40 -1.90 -18.55 -5.22
N SER A 41 -0.91 -17.66 -5.19
CA SER A 41 -0.89 -16.33 -5.83
C SER A 41 -2.02 -15.38 -5.41
N GLN A 42 -1.69 -14.40 -4.56
CA GLN A 42 -2.55 -13.24 -4.25
C GLN A 42 -2.88 -12.37 -5.48
N LEU A 43 -2.27 -12.68 -6.63
CA LEU A 43 -2.61 -12.10 -7.92
C LEU A 43 -3.74 -12.88 -8.60
N ASN A 44 -4.02 -14.13 -8.22
CA ASN A 44 -5.05 -14.97 -8.82
C ASN A 44 -6.46 -14.39 -8.73
N ILE A 45 -6.66 -13.47 -7.78
CA ILE A 45 -7.92 -12.77 -7.60
C ILE A 45 -8.29 -11.81 -8.73
N PHE A 46 -7.30 -11.26 -9.45
CA PHE A 46 -7.54 -10.38 -10.60
C PHE A 46 -7.45 -11.17 -11.89
N ASP A 47 -8.46 -11.10 -12.75
CA ASP A 47 -8.33 -11.64 -14.09
C ASP A 47 -7.52 -10.71 -15.01
N GLU A 48 -7.25 -11.12 -16.26
CA GLU A 48 -6.52 -10.27 -17.20
C GLU A 48 -7.30 -9.00 -17.58
N ALA A 49 -8.63 -9.05 -17.63
CA ALA A 49 -9.48 -7.92 -17.98
C ALA A 49 -9.47 -6.84 -16.89
N ASP A 50 -9.50 -7.24 -15.62
CA ASP A 50 -9.36 -6.39 -14.44
C ASP A 50 -8.06 -5.59 -14.49
N LEU A 51 -6.94 -6.30 -14.68
CA LEU A 51 -5.61 -5.69 -14.73
C LEU A 51 -5.44 -4.82 -15.99
N LYS A 52 -6.03 -5.22 -17.12
CA LYS A 52 -6.08 -4.39 -18.32
C LYS A 52 -6.87 -3.11 -18.09
N HIS A 53 -7.95 -3.16 -17.31
CA HIS A 53 -8.74 -1.98 -17.01
C HIS A 53 -7.95 -1.01 -16.13
N LEU A 54 -7.37 -1.51 -15.03
CA LEU A 54 -6.54 -0.70 -14.13
C LEU A 54 -5.31 -0.11 -14.83
N SER A 55 -4.62 -0.90 -15.67
CA SER A 55 -3.40 -0.45 -16.36
C SER A 55 -3.61 0.64 -17.41
N LYS A 56 -4.86 0.85 -17.87
CA LYS A 56 -5.20 2.03 -18.67
C LYS A 56 -5.09 3.32 -17.86
N LYS A 57 -5.29 3.26 -16.55
CA LYS A 57 -5.28 4.42 -15.64
C LYS A 57 -3.98 4.54 -14.85
N TYR A 58 -3.35 3.44 -14.48
CA TYR A 58 -2.21 3.41 -13.57
C TYR A 58 -1.03 2.64 -14.15
N ASN A 59 0.17 3.00 -13.71
CA ASN A 59 1.29 2.06 -13.65
C ASN A 59 1.06 1.14 -12.46
N LEU A 60 0.95 -0.17 -12.69
CA LEU A 60 0.65 -1.14 -11.64
C LEU A 60 1.94 -1.77 -11.12
N LEU A 61 2.28 -1.50 -9.86
CA LEU A 61 3.40 -2.13 -9.18
C LEU A 61 2.88 -3.20 -8.23
N PHE A 62 3.47 -4.39 -8.28
CA PHE A 62 3.18 -5.47 -7.35
C PHE A 62 4.34 -5.68 -6.38
N ARG A 63 4.04 -5.66 -5.10
CA ARG A 63 4.97 -5.96 -4.01
C ARG A 63 4.47 -7.18 -3.24
N GLY A 64 4.92 -8.35 -3.66
CA GLY A 64 4.72 -9.61 -2.94
C GLY A 64 5.69 -9.77 -1.77
N HIS A 65 5.39 -10.71 -0.89
CA HIS A 65 6.29 -11.10 0.19
C HIS A 65 7.36 -12.06 -0.32
N TYR A 66 8.59 -11.98 0.21
CA TYR A 66 9.76 -12.79 -0.19
C TYR A 66 9.57 -14.32 -0.19
N PHE A 67 8.52 -14.82 0.48
CA PHE A 67 8.21 -16.25 0.58
C PHE A 67 7.23 -16.74 -0.50
N VAL A 68 6.68 -15.83 -1.30
CA VAL A 68 5.88 -16.21 -2.46
C VAL A 68 6.88 -16.63 -3.52
N GLY A 69 7.02 -17.95 -3.73
CA GLY A 69 7.84 -18.52 -4.79
C GLY A 69 7.49 -17.94 -6.15
N ASP A 70 8.41 -18.11 -7.11
CA ASP A 70 8.51 -17.54 -8.47
C ASP A 70 7.18 -17.45 -9.25
N ASN A 71 6.27 -16.60 -8.77
CA ASN A 71 5.02 -16.25 -9.43
C ASN A 71 5.38 -15.05 -10.29
N GLN A 72 5.72 -15.32 -11.55
CA GLN A 72 5.89 -14.23 -12.50
C GLN A 72 4.70 -13.27 -12.38
N PRO A 73 4.94 -11.96 -12.27
CA PRO A 73 3.85 -11.00 -12.14
C PRO A 73 2.87 -11.21 -13.28
N LYS A 74 1.58 -11.29 -12.93
CA LYS A 74 0.53 -11.31 -13.94
C LYS A 74 0.72 -10.16 -14.92
N LYS A 75 0.35 -10.40 -16.18
CA LYS A 75 0.35 -9.39 -17.25
C LYS A 75 -0.16 -8.04 -16.71
N TYR A 76 0.52 -6.95 -17.07
CA TYR A 76 0.30 -5.56 -16.61
C TYR A 76 0.91 -5.15 -15.26
N PHE A 77 1.22 -6.07 -14.35
CA PHE A 77 1.98 -5.72 -13.15
C PHE A 77 3.48 -5.69 -13.43
N ILE A 78 4.15 -4.71 -12.83
CA ILE A 78 5.61 -4.66 -12.71
C ILE A 78 5.94 -5.19 -11.32
N ASP A 79 6.67 -6.31 -11.27
CA ASP A 79 7.12 -6.86 -9.99
C ASP A 79 8.23 -6.00 -9.39
N VAL A 80 7.98 -5.49 -8.19
CA VAL A 80 8.91 -4.69 -7.40
C VAL A 80 9.26 -5.38 -6.07
N SER A 81 8.99 -6.68 -5.94
CA SER A 81 9.24 -7.48 -4.73
C SER A 81 10.72 -7.59 -4.37
N ASN A 82 11.61 -7.43 -5.36
CA ASN A 82 13.06 -7.40 -5.15
C ASN A 82 13.61 -6.02 -4.73
N GLU A 83 12.80 -4.97 -4.72
CA GLU A 83 13.24 -3.67 -4.20
C GLU A 83 13.50 -3.76 -2.70
N GLN A 84 14.71 -3.50 -2.25
CA GLN A 84 15.03 -3.67 -0.83
C GLN A 84 14.41 -2.57 0.02
N ASN A 85 14.25 -1.37 -0.55
CA ASN A 85 13.77 -0.22 0.19
C ASN A 85 12.27 0.04 -0.07
N LEU A 86 11.42 -0.39 0.86
CA LEU A 86 9.98 -0.14 0.79
C LEU A 86 9.63 1.35 0.74
N ASN A 87 10.39 2.20 1.43
CA ASN A 87 10.17 3.65 1.44
C ASN A 87 10.29 4.26 0.05
N ASP A 88 11.11 3.66 -0.82
CA ASP A 88 11.29 4.12 -2.19
C ASP A 88 10.06 3.80 -3.04
N LEU A 89 9.45 2.63 -2.83
CA LEU A 89 8.17 2.28 -3.45
C LEU A 89 7.03 3.18 -2.95
N MET A 90 7.00 3.47 -1.65
CA MET A 90 6.00 4.37 -1.06
C MET A 90 6.16 5.82 -1.57
N LEU A 91 7.41 6.28 -1.72
CA LEU A 91 7.70 7.59 -2.32
C LEU A 91 7.26 7.64 -3.79
N LEU A 92 7.50 6.56 -4.54
CA LEU A 92 7.19 6.43 -5.96
C LEU A 92 5.68 6.45 -6.24
N SER A 93 4.90 5.74 -5.42
CA SER A 93 3.47 5.52 -5.64
C SER A 93 2.62 6.76 -5.37
N ASP A 94 1.48 6.85 -6.06
CA ASP A 94 0.44 7.88 -5.90
C ASP A 94 -0.81 7.33 -5.18
N LEU A 95 -0.95 6.00 -5.12
CA LEU A 95 -2.00 5.27 -4.44
C LEU A 95 -1.41 3.97 -3.88
N LEU A 96 -1.68 3.69 -2.62
CA LEU A 96 -1.44 2.37 -2.01
C LEU A 96 -2.73 1.56 -2.02
N VAL A 97 -2.64 0.32 -2.52
CA VAL A 97 -3.64 -0.73 -2.29
C VAL A 97 -2.99 -1.80 -1.43
N SER A 98 -3.54 -2.02 -0.23
CA SER A 98 -3.07 -3.05 0.69
C SER A 98 -4.27 -3.71 1.37
N ASP A 99 -4.05 -4.52 2.39
CA ASP A 99 -5.09 -5.28 3.08
C ASP A 99 -4.96 -5.16 4.61
N TYR A 100 -4.23 -6.09 5.24
CA TYR A 100 -4.03 -6.21 6.68
C TYR A 100 -2.60 -5.82 7.09
N SER A 101 -1.83 -5.27 6.16
CA SER A 101 -0.42 -4.93 6.35
C SER A 101 -0.27 -3.63 7.12
N SER A 102 0.71 -3.57 8.01
CA SER A 102 1.06 -2.35 8.73
C SER A 102 1.60 -1.23 7.83
N ILE A 103 1.93 -1.52 6.57
CA ILE A 103 2.41 -0.52 5.60
C ILE A 103 1.42 0.65 5.44
N VAL A 104 0.12 0.42 5.68
CA VAL A 104 -0.91 1.47 5.60
C VAL A 104 -0.63 2.62 6.58
N PHE A 105 -0.04 2.31 7.74
CA PHE A 105 0.31 3.29 8.76
C PHE A 105 1.53 4.13 8.36
N ASP A 106 2.58 3.49 7.83
CA ASP A 106 3.76 4.21 7.33
C ASP A 106 3.41 5.08 6.11
N TYR A 107 2.52 4.59 5.25
CA TYR A 107 2.07 5.32 4.06
C TYR A 107 1.18 6.52 4.38
N ALA A 108 0.43 6.47 5.48
CA ALA A 108 -0.40 7.58 5.95
C ALA A 108 0.42 8.85 6.23
N LEU A 109 1.68 8.68 6.66
CA LEU A 109 2.62 9.79 6.88
C LEU A 109 2.94 10.57 5.60
N LEU A 110 2.69 9.99 4.42
CA LEU A 110 2.91 10.64 3.13
C LEU A 110 1.72 11.49 2.66
N ASN A 111 0.60 11.48 3.40
CA ASN A 111 -0.64 12.15 3.02
C ASN A 111 -1.14 11.79 1.61
N LYS A 112 -0.97 10.51 1.24
CA LYS A 112 -1.39 9.97 -0.05
C LYS A 112 -2.58 9.02 0.11
N PRO A 113 -3.40 8.85 -0.94
CA PRO A 113 -4.50 7.88 -0.97
C PRO A 113 -4.11 6.45 -0.56
N ILE A 114 -4.93 5.84 0.29
CA ILE A 114 -4.87 4.42 0.67
C ILE A 114 -6.23 3.78 0.40
N VAL A 115 -6.22 2.59 -0.17
CA VAL A 115 -7.38 1.72 -0.33
C VAL A 115 -7.07 0.35 0.26
N LEU A 116 -8.01 -0.19 1.03
CA LEU A 116 -7.95 -1.53 1.56
C LEU A 116 -8.73 -2.48 0.65
N PHE A 117 -8.08 -3.57 0.24
CA PHE A 117 -8.68 -4.64 -0.54
C PHE A 117 -8.69 -5.93 0.26
N CYS A 118 -9.74 -6.12 1.06
CA CYS A 118 -9.86 -7.14 2.09
C CYS A 118 -10.79 -8.29 1.67
N TYR A 119 -10.55 -8.85 0.48
CA TYR A 119 -11.39 -9.86 -0.15
C TYR A 119 -11.58 -11.16 0.62
N ASP A 120 -10.70 -11.43 1.59
CA ASP A 120 -10.69 -12.65 2.40
C ASP A 120 -10.69 -12.37 3.90
N LEU A 121 -11.29 -11.25 4.33
CA LEU A 121 -11.23 -10.77 5.71
C LEU A 121 -11.60 -11.84 6.73
N GLU A 122 -12.76 -12.48 6.55
CA GLU A 122 -13.23 -13.53 7.46
C GLU A 122 -12.28 -14.73 7.52
N LYS A 123 -11.68 -15.11 6.38
CA LYS A 123 -10.68 -16.19 6.33
C LYS A 123 -9.40 -15.75 7.05
N TYR A 124 -8.91 -14.55 6.79
CA TYR A 124 -7.70 -14.03 7.43
C TYR A 124 -7.84 -13.94 8.96
N LEU A 125 -8.98 -13.45 9.44
CA LEU A 125 -9.32 -13.36 10.87
C LEU A 125 -9.28 -14.72 11.56
N ASN A 126 -9.80 -15.76 10.91
CA ASN A 126 -9.80 -17.11 11.47
C ASN A 126 -8.40 -17.74 11.54
N TYR A 127 -7.49 -17.40 10.62
CA TYR A 127 -6.16 -18.00 10.55
C TYR A 127 -5.10 -17.26 11.37
N ARG A 128 -5.04 -15.93 11.28
CA ARG A 128 -4.02 -15.11 11.97
C ARG A 128 -4.62 -14.12 12.96
N GLY A 129 -5.88 -13.72 12.74
CA GLY A 129 -6.45 -12.57 13.43
C GLY A 129 -5.81 -11.25 12.99
N VAL A 130 -6.33 -10.15 13.53
CA VAL A 130 -5.78 -8.80 13.34
C VAL A 130 -5.78 -8.07 14.68
N TYR A 131 -4.77 -7.22 14.92
CA TYR A 131 -4.75 -6.35 16.09
C TYR A 131 -5.79 -5.23 15.98
N ILE A 132 -5.99 -4.72 14.76
CA ILE A 132 -6.97 -3.67 14.45
C ILE A 132 -7.82 -4.18 13.30
N ASP A 133 -9.14 -4.16 13.49
CA ASP A 133 -10.09 -4.47 12.43
C ASP A 133 -9.97 -3.41 11.31
N PRO A 134 -9.65 -3.80 10.07
CA PRO A 134 -9.53 -2.89 8.93
C PRO A 134 -10.75 -1.97 8.75
N ARG A 135 -11.96 -2.45 9.08
CA ARG A 135 -13.22 -1.70 8.99
C ARG A 135 -13.25 -0.50 9.93
N LYS A 136 -12.42 -0.49 10.98
CA LYS A 136 -12.33 0.60 11.96
C LYS A 136 -11.33 1.69 11.56
N LEU A 137 -10.57 1.50 10.47
CA LEU A 137 -9.56 2.46 10.03
C LEU A 137 -10.17 3.69 9.32
N GLY A 138 -11.45 3.65 8.93
CA GLY A 138 -12.08 4.75 8.17
C GLY A 138 -11.48 4.92 6.77
N LEU A 139 -10.71 3.95 6.29
CA LEU A 139 -10.17 3.87 4.94
C LEU A 139 -11.21 3.22 4.00
N PRO A 140 -11.24 3.58 2.71
CA PRO A 140 -12.01 2.85 1.71
C PRO A 140 -11.65 1.36 1.74
N ILE A 141 -12.65 0.53 1.95
CA ILE A 141 -12.50 -0.92 1.99
C ILE A 141 -13.37 -1.56 0.90
N PHE A 142 -12.77 -2.47 0.15
CA PHE A 142 -13.46 -3.28 -0.84
C PHE A 142 -13.15 -4.75 -0.62
N GLU A 143 -14.18 -5.58 -0.63
CA GLU A 143 -14.06 -7.03 -0.49
C GLU A 143 -14.36 -7.74 -1.82
N ASP A 144 -15.13 -7.10 -2.71
CA ASP A 144 -15.44 -7.61 -4.04
C ASP A 144 -14.51 -7.02 -5.11
N VAL A 145 -14.01 -7.88 -6.00
CA VAL A 145 -13.07 -7.51 -7.08
C VAL A 145 -13.71 -6.53 -8.05
N SER A 146 -14.95 -6.78 -8.50
CA SER A 146 -15.61 -5.96 -9.51
C SER A 146 -15.85 -4.54 -8.98
N ILE A 147 -16.30 -4.45 -7.73
CA ILE A 147 -16.48 -3.16 -7.04
C ILE A 147 -15.14 -2.45 -6.88
N PHE A 148 -14.09 -3.15 -6.44
CA PHE A 148 -12.75 -2.59 -6.33
C PHE A 148 -12.26 -2.01 -7.67
N ILE A 149 -12.36 -2.77 -8.76
CA ILE A 149 -11.92 -2.34 -10.09
C ILE A 149 -12.70 -1.11 -10.56
N GLU A 150 -14.03 -1.10 -10.41
CA GLU A 150 -14.88 0.03 -10.76
C GLU A 150 -14.48 1.29 -9.99
N LYS A 151 -14.43 1.20 -8.66
CA LYS A 151 -14.20 2.34 -7.77
C LYS A 151 -12.79 2.90 -7.91
N VAL A 152 -11.77 2.04 -8.01
CA VAL A 152 -10.38 2.46 -8.17
C VAL A 152 -10.11 3.08 -9.54
N THR A 153 -10.73 2.55 -10.60
CA THR A 153 -10.58 3.09 -11.95
C THR A 153 -11.27 4.45 -12.10
N THR A 154 -12.46 4.59 -11.51
CA THR A 154 -13.24 5.85 -11.55
C THR A 154 -12.77 6.88 -10.53
N ARG A 155 -11.89 6.48 -9.58
CA ARG A 155 -11.50 7.28 -8.41
C ARG A 155 -12.70 7.72 -7.58
N ASN A 156 -13.76 6.91 -7.59
CA ASN A 156 -15.00 7.16 -6.88
C ASN A 156 -14.97 6.52 -5.50
N PHE A 157 -14.09 7.02 -4.64
CA PHE A 157 -13.99 6.59 -3.25
C PHE A 157 -13.58 7.77 -2.37
N GLU A 158 -14.14 7.83 -1.16
CA GLU A 158 -13.85 8.91 -0.23
C GLU A 158 -12.42 8.76 0.28
N LEU A 159 -11.56 9.71 -0.09
CA LEU A 159 -10.24 9.80 0.51
C LEU A 159 -10.43 10.33 1.92
N PRO A 160 -9.98 9.61 2.95
CA PRO A 160 -10.20 10.05 4.31
C PRO A 160 -9.33 11.27 4.55
N ALA A 161 -9.97 12.43 4.69
CA ALA A 161 -9.31 13.60 5.26
C ALA A 161 -8.82 13.29 6.68
N GLN A 162 -9.56 12.44 7.41
CA GLN A 162 -9.38 12.23 8.84
C GLN A 162 -8.39 11.11 9.22
N PHE A 163 -8.13 10.10 8.38
CA PHE A 163 -7.24 8.99 8.79
C PHE A 163 -5.79 9.46 8.93
N ASN A 164 -5.28 10.19 7.93
CA ASN A 164 -3.93 10.74 7.98
C ASN A 164 -3.82 11.75 9.12
N ASP A 165 -4.81 12.62 9.29
CA ASP A 165 -4.82 13.61 10.38
C ASP A 165 -4.90 12.95 11.77
N TYR A 166 -5.77 11.97 11.95
CA TYR A 166 -5.91 11.20 13.19
C TYR A 166 -4.63 10.45 13.53
N PHE A 167 -4.07 9.70 12.58
CA PHE A 167 -2.86 8.94 12.81
C PHE A 167 -1.66 9.86 13.05
N ASN A 168 -1.45 10.87 12.20
CA ASN A 168 -0.31 11.79 12.31
C ASN A 168 -0.35 12.64 13.58
N ALA A 169 -1.55 13.01 14.07
CA ALA A 169 -1.70 13.73 15.34
C ALA A 169 -1.16 12.95 16.55
N TYR A 170 -1.33 11.62 16.56
CA TYR A 170 -0.76 10.77 17.61
C TYR A 170 0.77 10.77 17.59
N PHE A 171 1.40 10.73 16.41
CA PHE A 171 2.87 10.70 16.32
C PHE A 171 3.52 12.01 16.77
N ASP A 172 2.91 13.17 16.53
CA ASP A 172 3.49 14.46 16.92
C ASP A 172 3.52 14.67 18.44
N GLU A 173 2.48 14.23 19.16
CA GLU A 173 2.47 14.30 20.62
C GLU A 173 3.26 13.17 21.29
N ASP A 174 3.14 11.95 20.78
CA ASP A 174 3.75 10.79 21.42
C ASP A 174 5.24 10.70 21.16
N LEU A 175 5.79 11.19 20.03
CA LEU A 175 7.25 11.30 19.85
C LEU A 175 7.88 12.24 20.89
N LYS A 176 7.18 13.31 21.30
CA LYS A 176 7.64 14.21 22.37
C LYS A 176 7.55 13.53 23.74
N LYS A 177 6.46 12.79 24.02
CA LYS A 177 6.29 12.05 25.29
C LYS A 177 7.26 10.87 25.41
N ILE A 178 7.43 10.06 24.37
CA ILE A 178 8.37 8.94 24.32
C ILE A 178 9.80 9.43 24.48
N LYS A 179 10.21 10.51 23.78
CA LYS A 179 11.50 11.17 24.03
C LYS A 179 11.64 11.60 25.49
N LYS A 180 10.60 12.18 26.10
CA LYS A 180 10.63 12.64 27.50
C LYS A 180 10.73 11.48 28.51
N VAL A 181 10.11 10.34 28.24
CA VAL A 181 10.19 9.14 29.10
C VAL A 181 11.55 8.46 28.96
N ILE A 182 12.06 8.30 27.74
CA ILE A 182 13.38 7.71 27.49
C ILE A 182 14.50 8.61 28.04
N LEU A 183 14.40 9.93 27.87
CA LEU A 183 15.41 10.89 28.35
C LEU A 183 15.37 11.13 29.86
N LYS A 184 14.25 10.84 30.53
CA LYS A 184 14.16 10.97 32.00
C LYS A 184 14.60 9.73 32.74
N GLY A 185 14.78 8.60 32.05
CA GLY A 185 14.88 7.29 32.70
C GLY A 185 13.54 6.94 33.36
N GLY A 186 13.02 5.74 33.10
CA GLY A 186 11.81 5.28 33.77
C GLY A 186 11.96 5.41 35.29
N ASN A 187 10.91 5.90 35.97
CA ASN A 187 10.81 5.80 37.42
C ASN A 187 10.84 4.33 37.85
#